data_AF-A0A4Q4UWR4-F1
#
_entry.id   AF-A0A4Q4UWR4-F1
#
_cell.length_a   1.000
_cell.length_b   1.000
_cell.length_c   1.000
_cell.angle_alpha   90.00
_cell.angle_beta   90.00
_cell.angle_gamma   90.00
#
_symmetry.space_group_name_H-M   'P 1'
#
loop_
_entity.id
_entity.type
_entity.pdbx_description
1 polymer ?
#
loop_
_entity_poly.entity_id
_entity_poly.type
_entity_poly.pdbx_seq_one_letter_code
_entity_poly.pdbx_strand_id
1 'polypeptide(L)'
;MPPSQILVCRRQHVSATAARSASSYARKPASRAATKMRLKKESSQIEANVSFLLPTTLVAPPLWRYPRQPSKFVHMLWLHLKARLDALKSLVGFKVMSAPKTLLSRPRFKAQRASAIPTAKALHVQMSEAFAAGDRETLRSICSTELHRSLVEAIDARPRGVRTEWELVKYDKTWYYPRLADWRIAILPHKTGGMTTVKQAVVSISSVQRIARYDDTKGGAKIKGSERVRHLLEHIVLQAEINDKTYEHGPWRLWGTIPESTYESYLQELADSEVAFTENQKQARS
;
A
#
# COMPACT_ATOMS: atom_id res chain seq x y z
N MET A 1 21.61 -9.14 22.56
CA MET A 1 20.68 -8.03 22.27
C MET A 1 19.86 -8.39 21.03
N PRO A 2 18.60 -8.82 21.20
CA PRO A 2 17.76 -9.25 20.08
C PRO A 2 17.01 -8.07 19.42
N PRO A 3 16.78 -8.08 18.10
CA PRO A 3 15.90 -7.12 17.43
C PRO A 3 14.44 -7.62 17.46
N SER A 4 13.54 -6.85 18.07
CA SER A 4 12.10 -7.16 18.07
C SER A 4 11.39 -6.51 16.88
N GLN A 5 10.77 -7.39 16.10
CA GLN A 5 10.00 -7.19 14.88
C GLN A 5 8.73 -6.35 15.12
N ILE A 6 8.40 -5.48 14.17
CA ILE A 6 7.06 -4.93 14.03
C ILE A 6 6.26 -5.93 13.19
N LEU A 7 5.37 -6.66 13.87
CA LEU A 7 4.18 -7.38 13.38
C LEU A 7 4.28 -8.05 12.00
N VAL A 8 4.79 -9.29 12.00
CA VAL A 8 4.39 -10.32 11.02
C VAL A 8 3.04 -10.86 11.45
N CYS A 9 2.01 -10.70 10.62
CA CYS A 9 0.70 -11.28 10.84
C CYS A 9 0.77 -12.80 10.66
N ARG A 10 0.87 -13.55 11.77
CA ARG A 10 0.85 -15.01 11.79
C ARG A 10 -0.60 -15.49 11.69
N ARG A 11 -0.95 -16.11 10.57
CA ARG A 11 -2.24 -16.77 10.35
C ARG A 11 -2.35 -17.97 11.30
N GLN A 12 -3.23 -17.91 12.30
CA GLN A 12 -3.61 -19.05 13.14
C GLN A 12 -5.11 -19.27 13.01
N HIS A 13 -5.49 -20.45 12.53
CA HIS A 13 -6.84 -21.00 12.65
C HIS A 13 -7.06 -21.38 14.12
N VAL A 14 -8.14 -20.87 14.72
CA VAL A 14 -8.66 -21.39 15.99
C VAL A 14 -10.14 -21.64 15.83
N SER A 15 -10.50 -22.91 15.94
CA SER A 15 -11.85 -23.44 15.99
C SER A 15 -12.58 -22.91 17.22
N ALA A 16 -13.80 -22.42 17.03
CA ALA A 16 -14.63 -21.86 18.08
C ALA A 16 -15.43 -22.96 18.80
N THR A 17 -15.18 -23.10 20.09
CA THR A 17 -16.17 -23.59 21.05
C THR A 17 -16.09 -22.71 22.29
N ALA A 18 -17.07 -21.82 22.44
CA ALA A 18 -17.32 -21.13 23.70
C ALA A 18 -18.83 -21.05 23.94
N ALA A 19 -19.19 -21.46 25.16
CA ALA A 19 -20.54 -21.58 25.68
C ALA A 19 -21.24 -20.22 25.84
N ARG A 20 -22.56 -20.31 25.84
CA ARG A 20 -23.56 -19.24 25.98
C ARG A 20 -23.52 -18.57 27.35
N SER A 21 -23.69 -17.26 27.37
CA SER A 21 -24.52 -16.58 28.37
C SER A 21 -25.24 -15.40 27.73
N ALA A 22 -26.57 -15.40 27.89
CA ALA A 22 -27.51 -14.43 27.33
C ALA A 22 -27.67 -13.22 28.26
N SER A 23 -27.83 -12.03 27.66
CA SER A 23 -28.59 -10.95 28.29
C SER A 23 -29.33 -10.17 27.20
N SER A 24 -30.64 -10.15 27.36
CA SER A 24 -31.66 -9.70 26.42
C SER A 24 -32.02 -8.24 26.66
N TYR A 25 -31.76 -7.38 25.68
CA TYR A 25 -32.54 -6.15 25.48
C TYR A 25 -33.03 -6.11 24.04
N ALA A 26 -34.36 -6.19 23.90
CA ALA A 26 -35.08 -6.24 22.65
C ALA A 26 -34.96 -4.93 21.87
N ARG A 27 -34.03 -4.87 20.92
CA ARG A 27 -34.11 -3.94 19.78
C ARG A 27 -34.89 -4.63 18.68
N LYS A 28 -35.94 -3.96 18.16
CA LYS A 28 -36.68 -4.41 16.97
C LYS A 28 -35.67 -4.79 15.87
N PRO A 29 -35.69 -6.02 15.32
CA PRO A 29 -34.71 -6.41 14.32
C PRO A 29 -34.93 -5.58 13.07
N ALA A 30 -33.93 -4.78 12.69
CA ALA A 30 -33.85 -4.23 11.34
C ALA A 30 -34.04 -5.39 10.36
N SER A 31 -34.87 -5.19 9.34
CA SER A 31 -35.32 -6.29 8.49
C SER A 31 -34.11 -7.07 7.94
N ARG A 32 -34.16 -8.40 8.06
CA ARG A 32 -33.08 -9.30 7.63
C ARG A 32 -32.70 -9.07 6.16
N ALA A 33 -33.64 -8.56 5.35
CA ALA A 33 -33.44 -8.14 3.98
C ALA A 33 -32.62 -6.84 3.85
N ALA A 34 -32.89 -5.82 4.67
CA ALA A 34 -32.11 -4.58 4.68
C ALA A 34 -30.67 -4.82 5.13
N THR A 35 -30.46 -5.66 6.14
CA THR A 35 -29.11 -6.06 6.59
C THR A 35 -28.38 -6.87 5.53
N LYS A 36 -29.06 -7.81 4.85
CA LYS A 36 -28.48 -8.56 3.72
C LYS A 36 -28.15 -7.66 2.52
N MET A 37 -29.01 -6.71 2.17
CA MET A 37 -28.75 -5.78 1.07
C MET A 37 -27.61 -4.82 1.41
N ARG A 38 -27.52 -4.35 2.66
CA ARG A 38 -26.40 -3.54 3.13
C ARG A 38 -25.09 -4.32 3.14
N LEU A 39 -25.09 -5.56 3.65
CA LEU A 39 -23.91 -6.43 3.61
C LEU A 39 -23.49 -6.77 2.18
N LYS A 40 -24.44 -6.98 1.25
CA LYS A 40 -24.15 -7.23 -0.17
C LYS A 40 -23.61 -5.98 -0.88
N LYS A 41 -24.09 -4.78 -0.51
CA LYS A 41 -23.60 -3.50 -1.02
C LYS A 41 -22.23 -3.14 -0.45
N GLU A 42 -22.01 -3.40 0.84
CA GLU A 42 -20.71 -3.23 1.48
C GLU A 42 -19.71 -4.26 0.94
N SER A 43 -20.10 -5.52 0.75
CA SER A 43 -19.23 -6.55 0.15
C SER A 43 -18.90 -6.23 -1.31
N SER A 44 -19.85 -5.80 -2.13
CA SER A 44 -19.57 -5.42 -3.53
C SER A 44 -18.69 -4.17 -3.61
N GLN A 45 -18.83 -3.22 -2.69
CA GLN A 45 -18.00 -2.02 -2.62
C GLN A 45 -16.59 -2.29 -2.05
N ILE A 46 -16.45 -3.29 -1.17
CA ILE A 46 -15.16 -3.78 -0.67
C ILE A 46 -14.46 -4.62 -1.76
N GLU A 47 -15.21 -5.44 -2.50
CA GLU A 47 -14.67 -6.30 -3.57
C GLU A 47 -14.26 -5.52 -4.83
N ALA A 48 -14.93 -4.39 -5.12
CA ALA A 48 -14.58 -3.52 -6.25
C ALA A 48 -13.28 -2.69 -6.00
N ASN A 49 -12.85 -2.53 -4.75
CA ASN A 49 -11.68 -1.71 -4.38
C ASN A 49 -10.53 -2.55 -3.82
N VAL A 50 -10.34 -3.79 -4.29
CA VAL A 50 -9.16 -4.60 -3.97
C VAL A 50 -7.98 -4.01 -4.73
N SER A 51 -7.13 -3.31 -4.00
CA SER A 51 -5.95 -2.67 -4.55
C SER A 51 -4.79 -3.67 -4.54
N PHE A 52 -4.37 -4.18 -5.70
CA PHE A 52 -3.27 -5.14 -5.79
C PHE A 52 -1.92 -4.41 -5.95
N LEU A 53 -0.87 -4.92 -5.28
CA LEU A 53 0.50 -4.50 -5.54
C LEU A 53 0.91 -5.04 -6.92
N LEU A 54 1.25 -4.16 -7.86
CA LEU A 54 1.62 -4.60 -9.20
C LEU A 54 2.81 -5.58 -9.15
N PRO A 55 2.76 -6.66 -9.95
CA PRO A 55 3.80 -7.68 -9.91
C PRO A 55 5.14 -7.07 -10.32
N THR A 56 6.21 -7.62 -9.75
CA THR A 56 7.59 -7.14 -9.87
C THR A 56 7.81 -5.72 -9.37
N THR A 57 6.94 -5.17 -8.52
CA THR A 57 7.15 -3.86 -7.89
C THR A 57 8.18 -3.99 -6.77
N LEU A 58 9.41 -3.56 -7.05
CA LEU A 58 10.57 -3.92 -6.23
C LEU A 58 11.36 -2.70 -5.85
N VAL A 59 11.83 -2.69 -4.60
CA VAL A 59 12.74 -1.67 -4.11
C VAL A 59 14.12 -2.30 -4.06
N ALA A 60 14.89 -2.02 -5.12
CA ALA A 60 16.28 -2.44 -5.16
C ALA A 60 17.04 -1.86 -3.95
N PRO A 61 17.69 -2.73 -3.14
CA PRO A 61 18.56 -2.27 -2.08
C PRO A 61 19.76 -1.54 -2.69
N PRO A 62 20.55 -0.83 -1.89
CA PRO A 62 21.82 -0.29 -2.39
C PRO A 62 22.78 -1.42 -2.78
N LEU A 63 23.66 -1.15 -3.76
CA LEU A 63 24.55 -2.17 -4.35
C LEU A 63 25.44 -2.88 -3.31
N TRP A 64 25.84 -2.20 -2.24
CA TRP A 64 26.66 -2.79 -1.17
C TRP A 64 25.92 -3.85 -0.33
N ARG A 65 24.57 -3.91 -0.41
CA ARG A 65 23.75 -4.94 0.23
C ARG A 65 23.40 -6.11 -0.69
N TYR A 66 23.90 -6.12 -1.93
CA TYR A 66 23.65 -7.23 -2.84
C TYR A 66 24.39 -8.50 -2.36
N PRO A 67 23.95 -9.70 -2.79
CA PRO A 67 24.65 -10.94 -2.47
C PRO A 67 26.13 -10.85 -2.83
N ARG A 68 27.00 -11.26 -1.90
CA ARG A 68 28.46 -11.24 -2.11
C ARG A 68 28.94 -12.23 -3.18
N GLN A 69 28.14 -13.24 -3.49
CA GLN A 69 28.45 -14.22 -4.52
C GLN A 69 28.30 -13.58 -5.91
N PRO A 70 29.34 -13.60 -6.77
CA PRO A 70 29.35 -12.84 -8.01
C PRO A 70 28.27 -13.27 -9.01
N SER A 71 27.96 -14.57 -9.09
CA SER A 71 26.88 -15.08 -9.93
C SER A 71 25.51 -14.53 -9.51
N LYS A 72 25.21 -14.57 -8.20
CA LYS A 72 23.96 -14.01 -7.65
C LYS A 72 23.92 -12.49 -7.78
N PHE A 73 25.05 -11.81 -7.62
CA PHE A 73 25.15 -10.37 -7.81
C PHE A 73 24.77 -9.95 -9.23
N VAL A 74 25.41 -10.56 -10.24
CA VAL A 74 25.14 -10.28 -11.66
C VAL A 74 23.70 -10.66 -12.02
N HIS A 75 23.22 -11.79 -11.52
CA HIS A 75 21.84 -12.22 -11.75
C HIS A 75 20.84 -11.22 -11.15
N MET A 76 21.04 -10.77 -9.92
CA MET A 76 20.19 -9.75 -9.28
C MET A 76 20.19 -8.44 -10.07
N LEU A 77 21.35 -8.00 -10.55
CA LEU A 77 21.46 -6.81 -11.38
C LEU A 77 20.71 -6.97 -12.71
N TRP A 78 20.84 -8.12 -13.36
CA TRP A 78 20.13 -8.45 -14.59
C TRP A 78 18.61 -8.45 -14.38
N LEU A 79 18.13 -9.07 -13.29
CA LEU A 79 16.71 -9.09 -12.95
C LEU A 79 16.16 -7.67 -12.74
N HIS A 80 16.87 -6.82 -11.98
CA HIS A 80 16.47 -5.42 -11.80
C HIS A 80 16.44 -4.64 -13.12
N LEU A 81 17.44 -4.85 -13.98
CA LEU A 81 17.46 -4.22 -15.29
C LEU A 81 16.27 -4.68 -16.14
N LYS A 82 16.00 -6.00 -16.16
CA LYS A 82 14.85 -6.58 -16.86
C LYS A 82 13.53 -5.97 -16.37
N ALA A 83 13.30 -5.93 -15.06
CA ALA A 83 12.09 -5.33 -14.49
C ALA A 83 11.93 -3.84 -14.85
N ARG A 84 13.02 -3.07 -14.85
CA ARG A 84 12.99 -1.66 -15.29
C ARG A 84 12.68 -1.52 -16.78
N LEU A 85 13.23 -2.40 -17.61
CA LEU A 85 12.94 -2.42 -19.04
C LEU A 85 11.47 -2.79 -19.28
N ASP A 86 10.93 -3.76 -18.56
CA ASP A 86 9.53 -4.15 -18.69
C ASP A 86 8.58 -3.03 -18.22
N ALA A 87 8.91 -2.36 -17.11
CA ALA A 87 8.19 -1.16 -16.66
C ALA A 87 8.24 -0.02 -17.70
N LEU A 88 9.38 0.16 -18.35
CA LEU A 88 9.55 1.16 -19.42
C LEU A 88 8.73 0.79 -20.66
N LYS A 89 8.74 -0.48 -21.08
CA LYS A 89 7.91 -0.98 -22.18
C LYS A 89 6.43 -0.74 -21.90
N SER A 90 5.95 -1.07 -20.70
CA SER A 90 4.55 -0.82 -20.30
C SER A 90 4.20 0.66 -20.35
N LEU A 91 5.09 1.55 -19.89
CA LEU A 91 4.89 3.00 -19.99
C LEU A 91 4.82 3.47 -21.44
N VAL A 92 5.78 3.04 -22.28
CA VAL A 92 5.85 3.46 -23.68
C VAL A 92 4.64 2.93 -24.45
N GLY A 93 4.30 1.66 -24.27
CA GLY A 93 3.11 1.05 -24.86
C GLY A 93 1.84 1.80 -24.49
N PHE A 94 1.67 2.14 -23.20
CA PHE A 94 0.50 2.91 -22.76
C PHE A 94 0.47 4.34 -23.33
N LYS A 95 1.63 5.00 -23.45
CA LYS A 95 1.73 6.31 -24.11
C LYS A 95 1.33 6.22 -25.58
N VAL A 96 1.81 5.21 -26.31
CA VAL A 96 1.47 4.98 -27.72
C VAL A 96 -0.03 4.71 -27.86
N MET A 97 -0.61 3.87 -27.00
CA MET A 97 -2.06 3.62 -26.98
C MET A 97 -2.89 4.88 -26.70
N SER A 98 -2.37 5.80 -25.88
CA SER A 98 -3.00 7.07 -25.57
C SER A 98 -2.79 8.17 -26.61
N ALA A 99 -1.91 7.95 -27.60
CA ALA A 99 -1.67 8.91 -28.67
C ALA A 99 -2.79 8.81 -29.71
N PRO A 100 -3.33 9.93 -30.20
CA PRO A 100 -4.29 9.86 -31.30
C PRO A 100 -3.56 9.39 -32.57
N LYS A 101 -4.30 8.83 -33.53
CA LYS A 101 -3.79 8.14 -34.73
C LYS A 101 -2.88 9.01 -35.65
N THR A 102 -2.73 10.29 -35.35
CA THR A 102 -1.88 11.22 -36.08
C THR A 102 -0.43 11.09 -35.58
N LEU A 103 0.49 10.71 -36.47
CA LEU A 103 1.90 10.41 -36.21
C LEU A 103 2.69 11.47 -35.39
N LEU A 104 2.26 12.74 -35.39
CA LEU A 104 2.92 13.85 -34.70
C LEU A 104 2.23 14.33 -33.41
N SER A 105 1.14 13.69 -33.00
CA SER A 105 0.37 14.19 -31.87
C SER A 105 0.92 13.75 -30.52
N ARG A 106 0.78 14.62 -29.50
CA ARG A 106 1.25 14.35 -28.14
C ARG A 106 0.35 13.30 -27.48
N PRO A 107 0.93 12.34 -26.73
CA PRO A 107 0.14 11.36 -25.99
C PRO A 107 -0.75 12.06 -24.95
N ARG A 108 -2.00 11.62 -24.82
CA ARG A 108 -2.95 12.16 -23.83
C ARG A 108 -2.51 11.80 -22.41
N PHE A 109 -1.93 10.62 -22.24
CA PHE A 109 -1.47 10.15 -20.94
C PHE A 109 -0.23 10.91 -20.44
N LYS A 110 -0.34 11.46 -19.23
CA LYS A 110 0.78 12.05 -18.49
C LYS A 110 1.13 11.18 -17.28
N ALA A 111 2.33 10.60 -17.28
CA ALA A 111 2.78 9.71 -16.21
C ALA A 111 2.91 10.40 -14.83
N GLN A 112 3.17 11.72 -14.82
CA GLN A 112 3.32 12.54 -13.62
C GLN A 112 4.29 11.97 -12.56
N ARG A 113 5.45 11.47 -13.00
CA ARG A 113 6.48 10.94 -12.09
C ARG A 113 7.01 12.00 -11.11
N ALA A 114 7.11 13.25 -11.56
CA ALA A 114 7.63 14.35 -10.75
C ALA A 114 6.73 14.73 -9.57
N SER A 115 5.40 14.59 -9.69
CA SER A 115 4.47 14.88 -8.59
C SER A 115 4.38 13.75 -7.56
N ALA A 116 4.81 12.53 -7.90
CA ALA A 116 4.72 11.39 -6.99
C ALA A 116 5.48 11.61 -5.68
N ILE A 117 6.67 12.23 -5.72
CA ILE A 117 7.48 12.50 -4.52
C ILE A 117 6.81 13.49 -3.57
N PRO A 118 6.46 14.74 -3.98
CA PRO A 118 5.80 15.68 -3.07
C PRO A 118 4.46 15.16 -2.57
N THR A 119 3.69 14.47 -3.42
CA THR A 119 2.43 13.84 -3.00
C THR A 119 2.64 12.73 -1.98
N ALA A 120 3.67 11.88 -2.13
CA ALA A 120 4.00 10.84 -1.14
C ALA A 120 4.34 11.44 0.21
N LYS A 121 5.12 12.54 0.26
CA LYS A 121 5.45 13.23 1.51
C LYS A 121 4.19 13.76 2.20
N ALA A 122 3.30 14.41 1.45
CA ALA A 122 2.07 14.97 1.98
C ALA A 122 1.15 13.87 2.53
N LEU A 123 0.88 12.82 1.74
CA LEU A 123 0.05 11.70 2.15
C LEU A 123 0.62 10.94 3.35
N HIS A 124 1.95 10.80 3.43
CA HIS A 124 2.62 10.17 4.55
C HIS A 124 2.40 10.92 5.87
N VAL A 125 2.56 12.26 5.85
CA VAL A 125 2.32 13.12 7.01
C VAL A 125 0.84 13.06 7.40
N GLN A 126 -0.06 13.29 6.44
CA GLN A 126 -1.51 13.26 6.68
C GLN A 126 -1.98 11.92 7.24
N MET A 127 -1.49 10.80 6.69
CA MET A 127 -1.81 9.47 7.21
C MET A 127 -1.33 9.30 8.64
N SER A 128 -0.07 9.66 8.94
CA SER A 128 0.49 9.44 10.27
C SER A 128 -0.18 10.32 11.33
N GLU A 129 -0.50 11.57 11.00
CA GLU A 129 -1.26 12.49 11.85
C GLU A 129 -2.70 11.98 12.08
N ALA A 130 -3.42 11.65 11.00
CA ALA A 130 -4.79 11.13 11.10
C ALA A 130 -4.83 9.80 11.88
N PHE A 131 -3.83 8.94 11.68
CA PHE A 131 -3.69 7.71 12.44
C PHE A 131 -3.46 8.01 13.92
N ALA A 132 -2.54 8.91 14.28
CA ALA A 132 -2.31 9.28 15.68
C ALA A 132 -3.57 9.85 16.34
N ALA A 133 -4.26 10.78 15.65
CA ALA A 133 -5.51 11.39 16.09
C ALA A 133 -6.69 10.40 16.16
N GLY A 134 -6.65 9.30 15.40
CA GLY A 134 -7.76 8.35 15.29
C GLY A 134 -8.85 8.79 14.31
N ASP A 135 -8.54 9.69 13.38
CA ASP A 135 -9.47 10.17 12.36
C ASP A 135 -9.65 9.14 11.23
N ARG A 136 -10.76 8.41 11.32
CA ARG A 136 -11.09 7.32 10.38
C ARG A 136 -11.55 7.85 9.01
N GLU A 137 -12.07 9.06 8.94
CA GLU A 137 -12.64 9.63 7.72
C GLU A 137 -11.52 10.12 6.79
N THR A 138 -10.56 10.86 7.36
CA THR A 138 -9.37 11.28 6.64
C THR A 138 -8.61 10.06 6.10
N LEU A 139 -8.38 9.04 6.93
CA LEU A 139 -7.74 7.79 6.51
C LEU A 139 -8.47 7.09 5.36
N ARG A 140 -9.81 7.12 5.35
CA ARG A 140 -10.62 6.49 4.28
C ARG A 140 -10.44 7.19 2.94
N SER A 141 -10.23 8.51 2.95
CA SER A 141 -10.09 9.31 1.73
C SER A 141 -8.71 9.14 1.08
N ILE A 142 -7.65 9.03 1.90
CA ILE A 142 -6.26 9.02 1.44
C ILE A 142 -5.68 7.62 1.23
N CYS A 143 -6.14 6.61 1.98
CA CYS A 143 -5.60 5.25 1.91
C CYS A 143 -6.38 4.37 0.94
N SER A 144 -5.74 3.28 0.50
CA SER A 144 -6.45 2.14 -0.09
C SER A 144 -7.37 1.50 0.93
N THR A 145 -8.39 0.77 0.45
CA THR A 145 -9.37 0.08 1.30
C THR A 145 -8.72 -0.88 2.29
N GLU A 146 -7.68 -1.60 1.85
CA GLU A 146 -6.97 -2.60 2.66
C GLU A 146 -6.14 -1.94 3.76
N LEU A 147 -5.39 -0.89 3.42
CA LEU A 147 -4.61 -0.13 4.39
C LEU A 147 -5.51 0.58 5.40
N HIS A 148 -6.59 1.21 4.92
CA HIS A 148 -7.59 1.85 5.79
C HIS A 148 -8.12 0.87 6.83
N ARG A 149 -8.53 -0.33 6.40
CA ARG A 149 -9.02 -1.37 7.30
C ARG A 149 -8.00 -1.74 8.37
N SER A 150 -6.75 -2.02 7.96
CA SER A 150 -5.69 -2.38 8.91
C SER A 150 -5.41 -1.27 9.93
N LEU A 151 -5.41 -0.01 9.48
CA LEU A 151 -5.20 1.14 10.36
C LEU A 151 -6.38 1.34 11.32
N VAL A 152 -7.62 1.17 10.87
CA VAL A 152 -8.80 1.25 11.74
C VAL A 152 -8.80 0.14 12.79
N GLU A 153 -8.48 -1.10 12.40
CA GLU A 153 -8.33 -2.21 13.34
C GLU A 153 -7.25 -1.91 14.41
N ALA A 154 -6.14 -1.29 14.00
CA ALA A 154 -5.07 -0.86 14.91
C ALA A 154 -5.47 0.34 15.81
N ILE A 155 -6.38 1.21 15.34
CA ILE A 155 -6.97 2.28 16.17
C ILE A 155 -7.90 1.68 17.22
N ASP A 156 -8.73 0.71 16.83
CA ASP A 156 -9.71 0.06 17.71
C ASP A 156 -9.05 -0.78 18.81
N ALA A 157 -7.87 -1.34 18.53
CA ALA A 157 -7.07 -2.08 19.49
C ALA A 157 -6.37 -1.18 20.54
N ARG A 158 -6.47 0.16 20.46
CA ARG A 158 -5.81 1.05 21.40
C ARG A 158 -6.47 0.99 22.79
N PRO A 159 -5.68 1.08 23.88
CA PRO A 159 -6.22 1.24 25.22
C PRO A 159 -7.12 2.48 25.31
N ARG A 160 -8.29 2.33 25.94
CA ARG A 160 -9.20 3.47 26.16
C ARG A 160 -8.55 4.49 27.09
N GLY A 161 -8.77 5.77 26.81
CA GLY A 161 -8.19 6.88 27.56
C GLY A 161 -6.70 7.11 27.30
N VAL A 162 -6.12 6.46 26.28
CA VAL A 162 -4.73 6.73 25.86
C VAL A 162 -4.73 7.41 24.49
N ARG A 163 -4.31 8.67 24.46
CA ARG A 163 -4.07 9.43 23.24
C ARG A 163 -2.66 9.19 22.72
N THR A 164 -2.52 9.08 21.41
CA THR A 164 -1.22 8.96 20.75
C THR A 164 -0.96 10.22 19.93
N GLU A 165 0.23 10.77 20.04
CA GLU A 165 0.70 11.86 19.18
C GLU A 165 1.83 11.34 18.29
N TRP A 166 1.83 11.77 17.05
CA TRP A 166 2.90 11.53 16.09
C TRP A 166 3.41 12.88 15.60
N GLU A 167 4.72 12.98 15.44
CA GLU A 167 5.40 14.18 14.97
C GLU A 167 6.52 13.79 14.00
N LEU A 168 6.55 14.48 12.86
CA LEU A 168 7.69 14.42 11.94
C LEU A 168 8.76 15.41 12.40
N VAL A 169 9.84 14.89 13.00
CA VAL A 169 10.94 15.74 13.49
C VAL A 169 11.73 16.34 12.33
N LYS A 170 12.16 15.50 11.38
CA LYS A 170 12.87 15.92 10.17
C LYS A 170 12.92 14.83 9.11
N TYR A 171 13.20 15.23 7.87
CA TYR A 171 13.68 14.30 6.85
C TYR A 171 15.18 14.05 7.03
N ASP A 172 15.61 12.81 6.79
CA ASP A 172 17.01 12.39 6.92
C ASP A 172 17.60 12.06 5.53
N LYS A 173 18.93 12.06 5.42
CA LYS A 173 19.67 11.69 4.19
C LYS A 173 19.17 12.42 2.93
N THR A 174 19.01 13.74 3.04
CA THR A 174 18.40 14.61 2.02
C THR A 174 19.12 14.59 0.67
N TRP A 175 20.40 14.21 0.63
CA TRP A 175 21.17 14.08 -0.61
C TRP A 175 20.71 12.92 -1.50
N TYR A 176 20.03 11.91 -0.92
CA TYR A 176 19.55 10.73 -1.65
C TYR A 176 18.04 10.47 -1.50
N TYR A 177 17.44 10.94 -0.42
CA TYR A 177 16.00 10.77 -0.14
C TYR A 177 15.30 12.13 -0.01
N PRO A 178 14.01 12.21 -0.36
CA PRO A 178 13.18 11.15 -0.92
C PRO A 178 13.51 10.85 -2.39
N ARG A 179 13.29 9.60 -2.83
CA ARG A 179 13.50 9.18 -4.22
C ARG A 179 12.35 8.33 -4.74
N LEU A 180 12.12 8.39 -6.05
CA LEU A 180 11.24 7.44 -6.74
C LEU A 180 12.01 6.13 -6.95
N ALA A 181 11.69 5.10 -6.17
CA ALA A 181 12.34 3.80 -6.20
C ALA A 181 11.85 2.93 -7.37
N ASP A 182 10.54 2.93 -7.61
CA ASP A 182 9.92 2.20 -8.72
C ASP A 182 8.68 2.94 -9.23
N TRP A 183 8.31 2.68 -10.49
CA TRP A 183 7.11 3.24 -11.12
C TRP A 183 6.57 2.23 -12.12
N ARG A 184 5.27 1.92 -12.02
CA ARG A 184 4.60 0.89 -12.79
C ARG A 184 3.25 1.35 -13.30
N ILE A 185 2.82 0.74 -14.41
CA ILE A 185 1.49 0.85 -14.96
C ILE A 185 1.06 -0.52 -15.45
N ALA A 186 -0.17 -0.90 -15.16
CA ALA A 186 -0.75 -2.15 -15.60
C ALA A 186 -2.23 -1.97 -15.89
N ILE A 187 -2.72 -2.77 -16.84
CA ILE A 187 -4.14 -2.92 -17.14
C ILE A 187 -4.57 -4.21 -16.44
N LEU A 188 -5.51 -4.10 -15.51
CA LEU A 188 -6.00 -5.20 -14.70
C LEU A 188 -7.47 -5.46 -15.03
N PRO A 189 -7.93 -6.73 -15.07
CA PRO A 189 -9.34 -7.03 -15.19
C PRO A 189 -10.08 -6.55 -13.94
N HIS A 190 -11.16 -5.80 -14.14
CA HIS A 190 -12.01 -5.34 -13.05
C HIS A 190 -13.07 -6.40 -12.72
N LYS A 191 -13.31 -6.66 -11.43
CA LYS A 191 -14.24 -7.72 -11.00
C LYS A 191 -15.69 -7.49 -11.42
N THR A 192 -16.10 -6.23 -11.61
CA THR A 192 -17.44 -5.87 -12.09
C THR A 192 -17.58 -5.97 -13.63
N GLY A 193 -16.57 -6.53 -14.31
CA GLY A 193 -16.47 -6.56 -15.76
C GLY A 193 -15.74 -5.33 -16.30
N GLY A 194 -14.97 -5.52 -17.37
CA GLY A 194 -14.12 -4.50 -17.98
C GLY A 194 -12.68 -4.55 -17.51
N MET A 195 -11.87 -3.61 -18.03
CA MET A 195 -10.48 -3.41 -17.66
C MET A 195 -10.36 -2.13 -16.84
N THR A 196 -9.40 -2.07 -15.93
CA THR A 196 -9.03 -0.85 -15.23
C THR A 196 -7.52 -0.67 -15.34
N THR A 197 -7.09 0.51 -15.75
CA THR A 197 -5.67 0.84 -15.73
C THR A 197 -5.31 1.44 -14.38
N VAL A 198 -4.29 0.88 -13.73
CA VAL A 198 -3.71 1.43 -12.51
C VAL A 198 -2.26 1.82 -12.75
N LYS A 199 -1.86 2.96 -12.18
CA LYS A 199 -0.44 3.32 -12.03
C LYS A 199 -0.04 3.22 -10.57
N GLN A 200 1.19 2.79 -10.35
CA GLN A 200 1.77 2.64 -9.03
C GLN A 200 3.15 3.31 -9.00
N ALA A 201 3.46 3.98 -7.91
CA ALA A 201 4.75 4.61 -7.68
C ALA A 201 5.24 4.24 -6.30
N VAL A 202 6.51 3.84 -6.19
CA VAL A 202 7.14 3.58 -4.91
C VAL A 202 8.11 4.69 -4.60
N VAL A 203 7.89 5.39 -3.50
CA VAL A 203 8.73 6.49 -3.03
C VAL A 203 9.42 6.07 -1.74
N SER A 204 10.74 6.07 -1.74
CA SER A 204 11.51 5.85 -0.51
C SER A 204 11.67 7.17 0.23
N ILE A 205 11.30 7.18 1.51
CA ILE A 205 11.43 8.34 2.42
C ILE A 205 12.28 7.95 3.61
N SER A 206 13.32 8.73 3.89
CA SER A 206 14.12 8.62 5.12
C SER A 206 13.70 9.75 6.06
N SER A 207 13.28 9.43 7.27
CA SER A 207 12.77 10.41 8.23
C SER A 207 13.11 10.06 9.67
N VAL A 208 13.08 11.08 10.53
CA VAL A 208 13.11 10.94 11.98
C VAL A 208 11.72 11.27 12.48
N GLN A 209 11.08 10.29 13.10
CA GLN A 209 9.71 10.39 13.59
C GLN A 209 9.70 10.24 15.11
N ARG A 210 8.79 10.94 15.76
CA ARG A 210 8.57 10.91 17.19
C ARG A 210 7.15 10.47 17.47
N ILE A 211 7.00 9.54 18.40
CA ILE A 211 5.70 9.07 18.88
C ILE A 211 5.68 9.20 20.39
N ALA A 212 4.61 9.78 20.93
CA ALA A 212 4.38 9.90 22.36
C ALA A 212 2.95 9.46 22.72
N ARG A 213 2.74 8.99 23.94
CA ARG A 213 1.41 8.62 24.44
C ARG A 213 1.07 9.41 25.69
N TYR A 214 -0.19 9.78 25.80
CA TYR A 214 -0.76 10.57 26.88
C TYR A 214 -1.92 9.81 27.48
N ASP A 215 -2.04 9.87 28.80
CA ASP A 215 -3.12 9.26 29.56
C ASP A 215 -4.16 10.33 29.89
N ASP A 216 -5.27 10.32 29.14
CA ASP A 216 -6.36 11.28 29.30
C ASP A 216 -7.11 11.04 30.63
N THR A 217 -7.05 9.84 31.21
CA THR A 217 -7.64 9.56 32.52
C THR A 217 -6.91 10.29 33.66
N LYS A 218 -5.64 10.64 33.43
CA LYS A 218 -4.79 11.41 34.35
C LYS A 218 -4.60 12.86 33.88
N GLY A 219 -5.65 13.44 33.29
CA GLY A 219 -5.64 14.84 32.85
C GLY A 219 -4.68 15.11 31.68
N GLY A 220 -4.42 14.11 30.82
CA GLY A 220 -3.54 14.25 29.66
C GLY A 220 -2.05 14.17 30.01
N ALA A 221 -1.70 13.58 31.15
CA ALA A 221 -0.30 13.40 31.55
C ALA A 221 0.41 12.46 30.56
N LYS A 222 1.62 12.86 30.15
CA LYS A 222 2.47 12.03 29.29
C LYS A 222 2.86 10.74 30.01
N ILE A 223 2.63 9.60 29.36
CA ILE A 223 2.99 8.29 29.93
C ILE A 223 4.52 8.19 29.97
N LYS A 224 5.09 7.97 31.16
CA LYS A 224 6.53 7.87 31.37
C LYS A 224 7.13 6.76 30.49
N GLY A 225 8.18 7.08 29.74
CA GLY A 225 8.85 6.13 28.83
C GLY A 225 8.09 5.79 27.55
N SER A 226 6.95 6.46 27.27
CA SER A 226 6.20 6.24 26.03
C SER A 226 6.82 6.91 24.81
N GLU A 227 7.58 7.98 25.03
CA GLU A 227 8.21 8.75 23.97
C GLU A 227 9.30 7.94 23.28
N ARG A 228 9.20 7.86 21.95
CA ARG A 228 10.16 7.17 21.10
C ARG A 228 10.46 8.03 19.89
N VAL A 229 11.74 8.33 19.71
CA VAL A 229 12.27 8.93 18.47
C VAL A 229 12.95 7.83 17.68
N ARG A 230 12.60 7.69 16.40
CA ARG A 230 13.12 6.63 15.52
C ARG A 230 13.54 7.18 14.18
N HIS A 231 14.67 6.70 13.69
CA HIS A 231 15.09 6.85 12.30
C HIS A 231 14.43 5.75 11.48
N LEU A 232 13.66 6.13 10.47
CA LEU A 232 12.88 5.22 9.63
C LEU A 232 13.22 5.46 8.17
N LEU A 233 13.43 4.36 7.45
CA LEU A 233 13.49 4.33 6.00
C LEU A 233 12.29 3.52 5.51
N GLU A 234 11.33 4.20 4.93
CA GLU A 234 10.06 3.60 4.51
C GLU A 234 9.96 3.66 2.98
N HIS A 235 9.38 2.63 2.38
CA HIS A 235 9.09 2.62 0.94
C HIS A 235 7.59 2.64 0.75
N ILE A 236 7.10 3.83 0.47
CA ILE A 236 5.69 4.13 0.41
C ILE A 236 5.20 3.84 -1.00
N VAL A 237 4.14 3.04 -1.09
CA VAL A 237 3.49 2.73 -2.34
C VAL A 237 2.30 3.65 -2.51
N LEU A 238 2.32 4.43 -3.60
CA LEU A 238 1.20 5.20 -4.09
C LEU A 238 0.53 4.47 -5.23
N GLN A 239 -0.78 4.53 -5.30
CA GLN A 239 -1.56 4.00 -6.40
C GLN A 239 -2.61 5.00 -6.86
N ALA A 240 -2.85 5.05 -8.16
CA ALA A 240 -3.92 5.83 -8.74
C ALA A 240 -4.52 5.07 -9.92
N GLU A 241 -5.84 5.10 -10.02
CA GLU A 241 -6.57 4.61 -11.18
C GLU A 241 -6.45 5.61 -12.33
N ILE A 242 -6.51 5.11 -13.56
CA ILE A 242 -6.51 5.89 -14.78
C ILE A 242 -7.81 5.60 -15.51
N ASN A 243 -8.48 6.64 -15.94
CA ASN A 243 -9.66 6.50 -16.78
C ASN A 243 -9.22 6.11 -18.19
N ASP A 244 -9.58 4.91 -18.63
CA ASP A 244 -9.17 4.35 -19.93
C ASP A 244 -9.67 5.16 -21.14
N LYS A 245 -10.73 5.96 -20.98
CA LYS A 245 -11.28 6.78 -22.06
C LYS A 245 -10.58 8.14 -22.18
N THR A 246 -10.39 8.83 -21.05
CA THR A 246 -9.81 10.18 -21.04
C THR A 246 -8.29 10.18 -20.87
N TYR A 247 -7.72 9.08 -20.39
CA TYR A 247 -6.32 8.95 -19.95
C TYR A 247 -5.93 9.89 -18.80
N GLU A 248 -6.93 10.45 -18.12
CA GLU A 248 -6.75 11.22 -16.89
C GLU A 248 -6.59 10.26 -15.72
N HIS A 249 -5.74 10.64 -14.77
CA HIS A 249 -5.52 9.86 -13.57
C HIS A 249 -6.37 10.40 -12.43
N GLY A 250 -6.86 9.50 -11.59
CA GLY A 250 -7.43 9.85 -10.31
C GLY A 250 -6.40 10.44 -9.33
N PRO A 251 -6.85 10.82 -8.13
CA PRO A 251 -5.95 11.23 -7.06
C PRO A 251 -5.08 10.05 -6.62
N TRP A 252 -3.85 10.35 -6.19
CA TRP A 252 -3.00 9.35 -5.56
C TRP A 252 -3.58 8.93 -4.22
N ARG A 253 -3.62 7.63 -3.98
CA ARG A 253 -3.93 7.03 -2.70
C ARG A 253 -2.72 6.27 -2.17
N LEU A 254 -2.63 6.21 -0.86
CA LEU A 254 -1.61 5.46 -0.14
C LEU A 254 -2.01 3.98 -0.11
N TRP A 255 -1.27 3.14 -0.83
CA TRP A 255 -1.53 1.70 -0.85
C TRP A 255 -0.97 1.01 0.40
N GLY A 256 0.23 1.40 0.82
CA GLY A 256 0.92 0.78 1.95
C GLY A 256 2.42 1.03 1.91
N THR A 257 3.16 0.22 2.65
CA THR A 257 4.62 0.21 2.64
C THR A 257 5.13 -1.16 2.22
N ILE A 258 6.32 -1.19 1.58
CA ILE A 258 6.99 -2.43 1.19
C ILE A 258 8.43 -2.46 1.70
N PRO A 259 8.97 -3.64 2.03
CA PRO A 259 10.37 -3.77 2.43
C PRO A 259 11.31 -3.63 1.22
N GLU A 260 12.61 -3.47 1.50
CA GLU A 260 13.65 -3.65 0.48
C GLU A 260 13.63 -5.09 -0.04
N SER A 261 13.80 -5.25 -1.35
CA SER A 261 13.81 -6.56 -1.99
C SER A 261 15.12 -7.29 -1.74
N THR A 262 15.07 -8.53 -1.25
CA THR A 262 16.22 -9.42 -1.20
C THR A 262 16.29 -10.26 -2.46
N TYR A 263 17.43 -10.91 -2.71
CA TYR A 263 17.57 -11.81 -3.85
C TYR A 263 16.58 -12.97 -3.76
N GLU A 264 16.40 -13.55 -2.58
CA GLU A 264 15.48 -14.64 -2.32
C GLU A 264 14.02 -14.20 -2.46
N SER A 265 13.64 -13.04 -1.91
CA SER A 265 12.28 -12.53 -2.03
C SER A 265 11.91 -12.27 -3.50
N TYR A 266 12.89 -11.84 -4.29
CA TYR A 266 12.67 -11.56 -5.69
C TYR A 266 12.47 -12.83 -6.53
N LEU A 267 13.28 -13.86 -6.30
CA LEU A 267 13.07 -15.15 -6.97
C LEU A 267 11.71 -15.76 -6.62
N GLN A 268 11.28 -15.64 -5.36
CA GLN A 268 9.98 -16.10 -4.94
C GLN A 268 8.84 -15.35 -5.65
N GLU A 269 8.93 -14.01 -5.74
CA GLU A 269 7.90 -13.22 -6.43
C GLU A 269 7.81 -13.55 -7.93
N LEU A 270 8.94 -13.87 -8.58
CA LEU A 270 8.95 -14.31 -9.98
C LEU A 270 8.25 -15.66 -10.14
N ALA A 271 8.55 -16.62 -9.26
CA ALA A 271 7.89 -17.92 -9.26
C ALA A 271 6.38 -17.78 -9.02
N ASP A 272 5.97 -16.96 -8.05
CA ASP A 272 4.56 -16.70 -7.74
C ASP A 272 3.84 -16.03 -8.93
N SER A 273 4.53 -15.12 -9.63
CA SER A 273 4.01 -14.44 -10.82
C SER A 273 3.84 -15.40 -12.01
N GLU A 274 4.77 -16.34 -12.22
CA GLU A 274 4.69 -17.35 -13.27
C GLU A 274 3.53 -18.33 -13.03
N VAL A 275 3.32 -18.74 -11.77
CA VAL A 275 2.18 -19.58 -11.38
C VAL A 275 0.86 -18.85 -11.66
N ALA A 276 0.72 -17.61 -11.20
CA ALA A 276 -0.49 -16.82 -11.41
C ALA A 276 -0.79 -16.59 -12.90
N PHE A 277 0.23 -16.35 -13.71
CA PHE A 277 0.08 -16.21 -15.16
C PHE A 277 -0.42 -17.51 -15.81
N THR A 278 0.13 -18.65 -15.39
CA THR A 278 -0.25 -19.97 -15.89
C THR A 278 -1.68 -20.35 -15.51
N GLU A 279 -2.11 -20.04 -14.28
CA GLU A 279 -3.48 -20.24 -13.81
C GLU A 279 -4.49 -19.40 -14.60
N ASN A 280 -4.19 -18.12 -14.82
CA ASN A 280 -5.03 -17.24 -15.63
C ASN A 280 -5.17 -17.76 -17.07
N GLN A 281 -4.10 -18.29 -17.68
CA GLN A 281 -4.17 -18.90 -19.00
C GLN A 281 -5.05 -20.16 -19.04
N LYS A 282 -5.01 -20.98 -18.00
CA LYS A 282 -5.88 -22.17 -17.90
C LYS A 282 -7.34 -21.77 -17.78
N GLN A 283 -7.66 -20.79 -16.93
CA GLN A 283 -9.02 -20.26 -16.77
C GLN A 283 -9.56 -19.61 -18.06
N ALA A 284 -8.70 -18.98 -18.87
CA ALA A 284 -9.11 -18.40 -20.15
C ALA A 284 -9.39 -19.45 -21.24
N ARG A 285 -8.95 -20.71 -21.05
CA ARG A 285 -9.12 -21.81 -22.01
C ARG A 285 -10.28 -22.75 -21.66
N SER A 286 -10.77 -22.71 -20.42
CA SER A 286 -11.94 -23.47 -19.94
C SER A 286 -13.23 -22.69 -20.17
#